data_AF-Q694V3-F1
#
_entry.id   AF-Q694V3-F1
#
_cell.length_a   1.000
_cell.length_b   1.000
_cell.length_c   1.000
_cell.angle_alpha   90.00
_cell.angle_beta   90.00
_cell.angle_gamma   90.00
#
_symmetry.space_group_name_H-M   'P 1'
#
loop_
_entity.id
_entity.type
_entity.pdbx_description
1 polymer ?
#
loop_
_entity_poly.entity_id
_entity_poly.type
_entity_poly.pdbx_seq_one_letter_code
_entity_poly.pdbx_strand_id
1 'polypeptide(L)'
;DGEMLSRFTSDLDNISNTLNQALIQVLSNVALMIGVIIMMFQQNVELAFVTLISAPFAIIIATVIIRKARKFVDIQQDELGVLNGYIDEKISGQKIIITNGLEEETIDGFVKQNNIVKNATYKGQVYSGLLFPMMQGISLLNTAIVIFFGGWLAL
;
A
#
# COMPACT_ATOMS: atom_id res chain seq x y z
N ASP A 1 -13.67 11.67 -33.15
CA ASP A 1 -13.89 12.94 -32.41
C ASP A 1 -14.84 12.80 -31.22
N GLY A 2 -16.03 12.20 -31.37
CA GLY A 2 -16.95 11.98 -30.24
C GLY A 2 -16.43 11.06 -29.13
N GLU A 3 -15.62 10.05 -29.45
CA GLU A 3 -15.03 9.15 -28.44
C GLU A 3 -13.96 9.84 -27.59
N MET A 4 -13.11 10.69 -28.22
CA MET A 4 -12.13 11.52 -27.52
C MET A 4 -12.84 12.51 -26.58
N LEU A 5 -13.87 13.19 -27.07
CA LEU A 5 -14.64 14.14 -26.25
C LEU A 5 -15.41 13.42 -25.13
N SER A 6 -15.98 12.24 -25.41
CA SER A 6 -16.70 11.42 -24.42
C SER A 6 -15.78 10.92 -23.32
N ARG A 7 -14.59 10.40 -23.66
CA ARG A 7 -13.58 10.00 -22.67
C ARG A 7 -13.07 11.20 -21.89
N PHE A 8 -12.76 12.31 -22.55
CA PHE A 8 -12.31 13.53 -21.89
C PHE A 8 -13.33 14.06 -20.88
N THR A 9 -14.61 14.17 -21.28
CA THR A 9 -15.69 14.62 -20.38
C THR A 9 -15.94 13.60 -19.27
N SER A 10 -15.99 12.30 -19.60
CA SER A 10 -16.17 11.25 -18.59
C SER A 10 -15.03 11.21 -17.59
N ASP A 11 -13.79 11.42 -18.02
CA ASP A 11 -12.62 11.46 -17.14
C ASP A 11 -12.68 12.69 -16.23
N LEU A 12 -13.07 13.86 -16.77
CA LEU A 12 -13.28 15.05 -15.96
C LEU A 12 -14.40 14.88 -14.93
N ASP A 13 -15.52 14.27 -15.32
CA ASP A 13 -16.62 13.96 -14.41
C ASP A 13 -16.17 12.96 -13.34
N ASN A 14 -15.44 11.91 -13.72
CA ASN A 14 -14.90 10.92 -12.79
C ASN A 14 -13.91 11.55 -11.80
N ILE A 15 -13.01 12.42 -12.27
CA ILE A 15 -12.06 13.16 -11.41
C ILE A 15 -12.83 14.07 -10.45
N SER A 16 -13.78 14.86 -10.97
CA SER A 16 -14.59 15.78 -10.17
C SER A 16 -15.38 15.05 -9.09
N ASN A 17 -16.04 13.94 -9.46
CA ASN A 17 -16.80 13.11 -8.52
C ASN A 17 -15.89 12.49 -7.46
N THR A 18 -14.74 11.93 -7.87
CA THR A 18 -13.78 11.32 -6.95
C THR A 18 -13.22 12.34 -5.98
N LEU A 19 -12.86 13.53 -6.45
CA LEU A 19 -12.35 14.61 -5.60
C LEU A 19 -13.42 15.08 -4.61
N ASN A 20 -14.66 15.29 -5.05
CA ASN A 20 -15.74 15.67 -4.15
C ASN A 20 -15.98 14.62 -3.07
N GLN A 21 -16.02 13.33 -3.44
CA GLN A 21 -16.18 12.23 -2.47
C GLN A 21 -14.99 12.17 -1.50
N ALA A 22 -13.75 12.28 -2.00
CA ALA A 22 -12.56 12.27 -1.17
C ALA A 22 -12.53 13.45 -0.17
N LEU A 23 -12.91 14.65 -0.62
CA LEU A 23 -12.99 15.84 0.23
C LEU A 23 -14.02 15.66 1.34
N ILE A 24 -15.23 15.21 1.00
CA ILE A 24 -16.29 14.94 1.97
C ILE A 24 -15.84 13.88 2.97
N GLN A 25 -15.19 12.81 2.50
CA GLN A 25 -14.69 11.74 3.36
C GLN A 25 -13.61 12.23 4.32
N VAL A 26 -12.64 13.02 3.84
CA VAL A 26 -11.57 13.58 4.67
C VAL A 26 -12.16 14.50 5.74
N LEU A 27 -13.04 15.42 5.35
CA LEU A 27 -13.70 16.33 6.30
C LEU A 27 -14.50 15.56 7.36
N SER A 28 -15.26 14.54 6.93
CA SER A 28 -16.04 13.69 7.84
C SER A 28 -15.14 12.91 8.80
N ASN A 29 -14.04 12.34 8.30
CA ASN A 29 -13.07 11.60 9.12
C ASN A 29 -12.37 12.51 10.13
N VAL A 30 -12.01 13.73 9.74
CA VAL A 30 -11.41 14.73 10.64
C VAL A 30 -12.41 15.16 11.70
N ALA A 31 -13.65 15.46 11.31
CA ALA A 31 -14.70 15.83 12.25
C ALA A 31 -15.00 14.70 13.25
N LEU A 32 -15.08 13.45 12.78
CA LEU A 32 -15.29 12.27 13.63
C LEU A 32 -14.11 12.06 14.58
N MET A 33 -12.87 12.16 14.08
CA MET A 33 -11.66 12.03 14.90
C MET A 33 -11.66 13.06 16.03
N ILE A 34 -11.91 14.33 15.71
CA ILE A 34 -11.98 15.41 16.72
C ILE A 34 -13.12 15.12 17.72
N GLY A 35 -14.30 14.77 17.23
CA GLY A 35 -15.47 14.48 18.06
C GLY A 35 -15.23 13.32 19.04
N VAL A 36 -14.64 12.21 18.57
CA VAL A 36 -14.31 11.06 19.42
C VAL A 36 -13.27 11.42 20.46
N ILE A 37 -12.21 12.16 20.09
CA ILE A 37 -11.20 12.60 21.06
C ILE A 37 -11.83 13.46 22.15
N ILE A 38 -12.68 14.43 21.79
CA ILE A 38 -13.39 15.27 22.77
C ILE A 38 -14.26 14.40 23.70
N MET A 39 -15.05 13.48 23.13
CA MET A 39 -15.90 12.57 23.92
C MET A 39 -15.07 11.70 24.89
N MET A 40 -13.92 11.20 24.45
CA MET A 40 -13.03 10.40 25.30
C MET A 40 -12.51 11.18 26.50
N PHE A 41 -12.00 12.40 26.28
CA PHE A 41 -11.50 13.25 27.36
C PHE A 41 -12.61 13.73 28.30
N GLN A 42 -13.84 13.92 27.80
CA GLN A 42 -15.00 14.20 28.64
C GLN A 42 -15.39 13.02 29.53
N GLN A 43 -15.27 11.79 29.02
CA GLN A 43 -15.66 10.59 29.75
C GLN A 43 -14.63 10.18 30.82
N ASN A 44 -13.35 10.06 30.44
CA ASN A 44 -12.28 9.72 31.37
C ASN A 44 -10.90 10.09 30.77
N VAL A 45 -10.23 11.03 31.41
CA VAL A 45 -8.94 11.57 30.94
C VAL A 45 -7.83 10.51 30.95
N GLU A 46 -7.80 9.64 31.96
CA GLU A 46 -6.74 8.62 32.10
C GLU A 46 -6.86 7.55 31.00
N LEU A 47 -8.05 7.02 30.78
CA LEU A 47 -8.32 6.05 29.70
C LEU A 47 -8.10 6.66 28.31
N ALA A 48 -8.38 7.96 28.15
CA ALA A 48 -8.11 8.66 26.90
C ALA A 48 -6.62 8.67 26.57
N PHE A 49 -5.75 9.00 27.52
CA PHE A 49 -4.30 8.94 27.31
C PHE A 49 -3.79 7.53 27.05
N VAL A 50 -4.26 6.54 27.81
CA VAL A 50 -3.90 5.13 27.62
C VAL A 50 -4.27 4.65 26.21
N THR A 51 -5.41 5.09 25.69
CA THR A 51 -5.84 4.75 24.33
C THR A 51 -5.03 5.51 23.28
N LEU A 52 -4.83 6.81 23.47
CA LEU A 52 -4.19 7.69 22.49
C LEU A 52 -2.71 7.37 22.29
N ILE A 53 -2.01 6.80 23.28
CA ILE A 53 -0.60 6.41 23.13
C ILE A 53 -0.40 5.25 22.13
N SER A 54 -1.45 4.48 21.85
CA SER A 54 -1.41 3.42 20.84
C SER A 54 -1.34 3.97 19.41
N ALA A 55 -1.87 5.18 19.17
CA ALA A 55 -1.85 5.83 17.86
C ALA A 55 -0.43 6.17 17.36
N PRO A 56 0.43 6.92 18.09
CA PRO A 56 1.79 7.19 17.64
C PRO A 56 2.61 5.90 17.48
N PHE A 57 2.39 4.90 18.34
CA PHE A 57 3.03 3.59 18.20
C PHE A 57 2.63 2.88 16.90
N ALA A 58 1.32 2.87 16.58
CA ALA A 58 0.82 2.34 15.32
C ALA A 58 1.40 3.08 14.11
N ILE A 59 1.47 4.42 14.16
CA ILE A 59 2.04 5.25 13.08
C ILE A 59 3.51 4.92 12.85
N ILE A 60 4.31 4.74 13.91
CA ILE A 60 5.73 4.38 13.78
C ILE A 60 5.87 3.02 13.07
N ILE A 61 5.15 2.00 13.53
CA ILE A 61 5.20 0.66 12.94
C ILE A 61 4.73 0.69 11.49
N ALA A 62 3.60 1.34 11.21
CA ALA A 62 3.07 1.49 9.86
C ALA A 62 4.09 2.18 8.95
N THR A 63 4.72 3.26 9.41
CA THR A 63 5.74 4.00 8.63
C THR A 63 6.94 3.12 8.29
N VAL A 64 7.42 2.31 9.22
CA VAL A 64 8.54 1.38 8.98
C VAL A 64 8.16 0.33 7.94
N ILE A 65 6.99 -0.28 8.07
CA ILE A 65 6.49 -1.31 7.14
C ILE A 65 6.29 -0.71 5.75
N ILE A 66 5.60 0.43 5.66
CA ILE A 66 5.33 1.12 4.39
C ILE A 66 6.63 1.53 3.69
N ARG A 67 7.63 2.03 4.42
CA ARG A 67 8.94 2.37 3.83
C ARG A 67 9.64 1.15 3.23
N LYS A 68 9.59 0.00 3.92
CA LYS A 68 10.16 -1.25 3.38
C LYS A 68 9.38 -1.77 2.18
N ALA A 69 8.05 -1.76 2.25
CA ALA A 69 7.18 -2.15 1.14
C ALA A 69 7.48 -1.30 -0.10
N ARG A 70 7.46 0.03 0.05
CA ARG A 70 7.76 0.98 -1.03
C ARG A 70 9.10 0.71 -1.67
N LYS A 71 10.17 0.53 -0.88
CA LYS A 71 11.51 0.22 -1.41
C LYS A 71 11.50 -0.98 -2.38
N PHE A 72 10.82 -2.07 -2.04
CA PHE A 72 10.80 -3.26 -2.90
C PHE A 72 9.81 -3.15 -4.06
N VAL A 73 8.74 -2.38 -3.91
CA VAL A 73 7.83 -2.05 -5.01
C VAL A 73 8.54 -1.16 -6.05
N ASP A 74 9.34 -0.19 -5.61
CA ASP A 74 10.13 0.66 -6.50
C ASP A 74 11.15 -0.18 -7.27
N ILE A 75 11.91 -1.04 -6.58
CA ILE A 75 12.84 -2.00 -7.24
C ILE A 75 12.08 -2.92 -8.21
N GLN A 76 10.90 -3.41 -7.84
CA GLN A 76 10.08 -4.24 -8.72
C GLN A 76 9.73 -3.47 -10.02
N GLN A 77 9.37 -2.20 -9.93
CA GLN A 77 9.03 -1.38 -11.10
C GLN A 77 10.25 -1.14 -12.00
N ASP A 78 11.40 -0.82 -11.42
CA ASP A 78 12.65 -0.62 -12.17
C ASP A 78 13.05 -1.89 -12.94
N GLU A 79 13.05 -3.04 -12.26
CA GLU A 79 13.43 -4.33 -12.86
C GLU A 79 12.40 -4.84 -13.87
N LEU A 80 11.11 -4.52 -13.67
CA LEU A 80 10.07 -4.78 -14.67
C LEU A 80 10.33 -3.98 -15.96
N GLY A 81 10.83 -2.74 -15.85
CA GLY A 81 11.23 -1.94 -17.00
C GLY A 81 12.37 -2.61 -17.79
N VAL A 82 13.39 -3.11 -17.09
CA VAL A 82 14.51 -3.86 -17.70
C VAL A 82 14.01 -5.14 -18.37
N LEU A 83 13.16 -5.90 -17.69
CA LEU A 83 12.58 -7.13 -18.23
C LEU A 83 11.75 -6.87 -19.50
N ASN A 84 10.91 -5.83 -19.49
CA ASN A 84 10.11 -5.45 -20.65
C ASN A 84 10.99 -4.99 -21.81
N GLY A 85 12.05 -4.21 -21.55
CA GLY A 85 13.02 -3.84 -22.59
C GLY A 85 13.71 -5.06 -23.22
N TYR A 86 14.09 -6.04 -22.40
CA TYR A 86 14.63 -7.31 -22.89
C TYR A 86 13.63 -8.05 -23.78
N ILE A 87 12.36 -8.14 -23.35
CA ILE A 87 11.30 -8.78 -24.13
C ILE A 87 11.11 -8.05 -25.47
N ASP A 88 11.02 -6.72 -25.47
CA ASP A 88 10.80 -5.90 -26.67
C ASP A 88 11.94 -6.06 -27.68
N GLU A 89 13.20 -6.07 -27.24
CA GLU A 89 14.37 -6.30 -28.10
C GLU A 89 14.33 -7.69 -28.72
N LYS A 90 14.07 -8.73 -27.90
CA LYS A 90 14.06 -10.12 -28.36
C LYS A 90 12.88 -10.42 -29.28
N ILE A 91 11.69 -9.87 -29.02
CA ILE A 91 10.53 -10.00 -29.90
C ILE A 91 10.77 -9.27 -31.23
N SER A 92 11.34 -8.07 -31.20
CA SER A 92 11.69 -7.32 -32.42
C SER A 92 12.73 -8.08 -33.26
N GLY A 93 13.69 -8.75 -32.60
CA GLY A 93 14.73 -9.58 -33.21
C GLY A 93 14.34 -11.05 -33.44
N GLN A 94 13.10 -11.47 -33.21
CA GLN A 94 12.71 -12.89 -33.13
C GLN A 94 13.11 -13.72 -34.34
N LYS A 95 13.06 -13.13 -35.55
CA LYS A 95 13.42 -13.84 -36.79
C LYS A 95 14.89 -14.25 -36.78
N ILE A 96 15.78 -13.36 -36.31
CA ILE A 96 17.22 -13.63 -36.22
C ILE A 96 17.47 -14.71 -35.17
N ILE A 97 16.77 -14.65 -34.03
CA ILE A 97 16.89 -15.65 -32.95
C ILE A 97 16.56 -17.05 -33.49
N ILE A 98 15.42 -17.20 -34.16
CA ILE A 98 14.97 -18.49 -34.69
C ILE A 98 15.90 -19.01 -35.79
N THR A 99 16.31 -18.14 -36.73
CA THR A 99 17.18 -18.59 -37.83
C THR A 99 18.57 -19.01 -37.38
N ASN A 100 19.02 -18.55 -36.21
CA ASN A 100 20.33 -18.88 -35.65
C ASN A 100 20.27 -19.89 -34.49
N GLY A 101 19.08 -20.39 -34.12
CA GLY A 101 18.94 -21.37 -33.04
C GLY A 101 19.25 -20.81 -31.63
N LEU A 102 18.97 -19.53 -31.38
CA LEU A 102 19.31 -18.82 -30.13
C LEU A 102 18.13 -18.74 -29.13
N GLU A 103 17.10 -19.56 -29.30
CA GLU A 103 15.89 -19.53 -28.47
C GLU A 103 16.20 -19.88 -27.01
N GLU A 104 17.00 -20.92 -26.77
CA GLU A 104 17.34 -21.36 -25.41
C GLU A 104 18.15 -20.29 -24.66
N GLU A 105 19.15 -19.70 -25.31
CA GLU A 105 19.91 -18.56 -24.75
C GLU A 105 18.99 -17.37 -24.43
N THR A 106 18.03 -17.09 -25.31
CA THR A 106 17.08 -16.00 -25.11
C THR A 106 16.16 -16.27 -23.91
N ILE A 107 15.72 -17.50 -23.74
CA ILE A 107 14.90 -17.93 -22.60
C ILE A 107 15.71 -17.85 -21.30
N ASP A 108 16.96 -18.28 -21.30
CA ASP A 108 17.84 -18.20 -20.12
C ASP A 108 18.04 -16.75 -19.66
N GLY A 109 18.24 -15.83 -20.61
CA GLY A 109 18.29 -14.40 -20.32
C GLY A 109 16.99 -13.86 -19.72
N PHE A 110 15.83 -14.26 -20.26
CA PHE A 110 14.52 -13.90 -19.70
C PHE A 110 14.35 -14.43 -18.27
N VAL A 111 14.66 -15.71 -18.05
CA VAL A 111 14.53 -16.36 -16.74
C VAL A 111 15.40 -15.66 -15.69
N LYS A 112 16.61 -15.25 -16.05
CA LYS A 112 17.50 -14.49 -15.18
C LYS A 112 16.86 -13.17 -14.73
N GLN A 113 16.35 -12.36 -15.66
CA GLN A 113 15.72 -11.07 -15.33
C GLN A 113 14.39 -11.24 -14.59
N ASN A 114 13.59 -12.23 -14.99
CA ASN A 114 12.34 -12.56 -14.31
C ASN A 114 12.58 -12.99 -12.85
N ASN A 115 13.68 -13.68 -12.55
CA ASN A 115 14.01 -14.04 -11.17
C ASN A 115 14.32 -12.82 -10.28
N ILE A 116 14.90 -11.76 -10.84
CA ILE A 116 15.13 -10.51 -10.12
C ILE A 116 13.79 -9.85 -9.79
N VAL A 117 12.93 -9.68 -10.81
CA VAL A 117 11.57 -9.15 -10.65
C VAL A 117 10.77 -9.96 -9.64
N LYS A 118 10.81 -11.30 -9.73
CA LYS A 118 10.12 -12.20 -8.81
C LYS A 118 10.57 -11.99 -7.36
N ASN A 119 11.87 -11.84 -7.12
CA ASN A 119 12.39 -11.67 -5.77
C ASN A 119 12.03 -10.29 -5.19
N ALA A 120 12.09 -9.23 -6.00
CA ALA A 120 11.61 -7.89 -5.62
C ALA A 120 10.12 -7.91 -5.31
N THR A 121 9.31 -8.52 -6.18
CA THR A 121 7.86 -8.68 -6.01
C THR A 121 7.53 -9.43 -4.73
N TYR A 122 8.19 -10.56 -4.47
CA TYR A 122 7.98 -11.35 -3.26
C TYR A 122 8.22 -10.51 -2.00
N LYS A 123 9.35 -9.80 -1.93
CA LYS A 123 9.67 -8.94 -0.79
C LYS A 123 8.67 -7.79 -0.65
N GLY A 124 8.31 -7.13 -1.75
CA GLY A 124 7.31 -6.06 -1.77
C GLY A 124 5.96 -6.53 -1.23
N GLN A 125 5.49 -7.69 -1.69
CA GLN A 125 4.22 -8.28 -1.24
C GLN A 125 4.26 -8.73 0.22
N VAL A 126 5.38 -9.29 0.69
CA VAL A 126 5.54 -9.66 2.10
C VAL A 126 5.42 -8.41 2.99
N TYR A 127 6.15 -7.33 2.69
CA TYR A 127 6.08 -6.13 3.50
C TYR A 127 4.70 -5.43 3.40
N SER A 128 4.11 -5.36 2.21
CA SER A 128 2.76 -4.81 2.04
C SER A 128 1.70 -5.62 2.80
N GLY A 129 1.79 -6.95 2.73
CA GLY A 129 0.87 -7.87 3.40
C GLY A 129 0.97 -7.87 4.92
N LEU A 130 2.11 -7.46 5.49
CA LEU A 130 2.30 -7.36 6.95
C LEU A 130 1.56 -6.17 7.57
N LEU A 131 1.22 -5.14 6.79
CA LEU A 131 0.64 -3.90 7.35
C LEU A 131 -0.69 -4.18 8.08
N PHE A 132 -1.63 -4.87 7.43
CA PHE A 132 -2.95 -5.13 8.00
C PHE A 132 -2.91 -6.01 9.26
N PRO A 133 -2.26 -7.19 9.27
CA PRO A 133 -2.13 -8.01 10.48
C PRO A 133 -1.48 -7.25 11.64
N MET A 134 -0.47 -6.42 11.36
CA MET A 134 0.20 -5.62 12.40
C MET A 134 -0.73 -4.55 12.98
N MET A 135 -1.50 -3.84 12.14
CA MET A 135 -2.47 -2.85 12.61
C MET A 135 -3.60 -3.49 13.42
N GLN A 136 -4.09 -4.66 12.98
CA GLN A 136 -5.11 -5.41 13.72
C GLN A 136 -4.58 -5.91 15.06
N GLY A 137 -3.33 -6.41 15.10
CA GLY A 137 -2.67 -6.81 16.33
C GLY A 137 -2.53 -5.66 17.33
N ILE A 138 -2.11 -4.48 16.87
CA ILE A 138 -2.02 -3.27 17.72
C ILE A 138 -3.40 -2.88 18.25
N SER A 139 -4.44 -2.94 17.43
CA SER A 139 -5.81 -2.65 17.85
C SER A 139 -6.31 -3.60 18.95
N LEU A 140 -6.05 -4.90 18.80
CA LEU A 140 -6.39 -5.90 19.81
C LEU A 140 -5.62 -5.69 21.12
N LEU A 141 -4.32 -5.39 21.03
CA LEU A 141 -3.49 -5.06 22.19
C LEU A 141 -4.00 -3.81 22.91
N ASN A 142 -4.31 -2.75 22.17
CA ASN A 142 -4.87 -1.53 22.72
C ASN A 142 -6.20 -1.81 23.44
N THR A 143 -7.08 -2.58 22.82
CA THR A 143 -8.36 -2.98 23.43
C THR A 143 -8.15 -3.75 24.73
N ALA A 144 -7.22 -4.71 24.75
CA ALA A 144 -6.90 -5.48 25.96
C ALA A 144 -6.34 -4.59 27.09
N ILE A 145 -5.44 -3.66 26.76
CA ILE A 145 -4.87 -2.70 27.72
C ILE A 145 -5.97 -1.82 28.32
N VAL A 146 -6.86 -1.27 27.48
CA VAL A 146 -7.94 -0.39 27.91
C VAL A 146 -8.94 -1.15 28.80
N ILE A 147 -9.32 -2.38 28.45
CA ILE A 147 -10.21 -3.21 29.27
C ILE A 147 -9.57 -3.50 30.63
N PHE A 148 -8.31 -3.91 30.65
CA PHE A 148 -7.60 -4.22 31.88
C PHE A 148 -7.46 -2.98 32.79
N PHE A 149 -7.02 -1.85 32.24
CA PHE A 149 -6.84 -0.61 32.99
C PHE A 149 -8.17 -0.03 33.46
N GLY A 150 -9.21 -0.07 32.60
CA GLY A 150 -10.55 0.37 32.96
C GLY A 150 -11.18 -0.50 34.06
N GLY A 151 -10.96 -1.82 34.01
CA GLY A 151 -11.39 -2.73 35.07
C GLY A 151 -10.69 -2.46 36.40
N TRP A 152 -9.39 -2.14 36.37
CA TRP A 152 -8.64 -1.76 37.56
C TRP A 152 -9.13 -0.43 38.17
N LEU A 153 -9.40 0.58 37.35
CA LEU A 153 -9.92 1.88 37.82
C LEU A 153 -11.33 1.80 38.41
N ALA A 154 -12.11 0.78 38.05
CA ALA A 154 -13.47 0.59 38.53
C ALA A 154 -13.57 -0.15 39.88
N LEU A 155 -12.47 -0.79 40.31
CA LEU A 155 -12.34 -1.48 41.60
C LEU A 155 -11.89 -0.49 42.68
#